data_AF-A0A925U4L5-F1
#
_entry.id   AF-A0A925U4L5-F1
#
_cell.length_a   1.000
_cell.length_b   1.000
_cell.length_c   1.000
_cell.angle_alpha   90.00
_cell.angle_beta   90.00
_cell.angle_gamma   90.00
#
_symmetry.space_group_name_H-M   'P 1'
#
loop_
_entity.id
_entity.type
_entity.pdbx_description
1 polymer ?
#
loop_
_entity_poly.entity_id
_entity_poly.type
_entity_poly.pdbx_seq_one_letter_code
_entity_poly.pdbx_strand_id
1 'polypeptide(L)'
;MLWEAIKLALRSIRRNVLRSFLTVLGIIIGVAAVITMVTLGRGSTIKVQEDIAKLGTNLLVLRPGQTPRGFGGIQQAAKALDIKDAEAVRAQIS
;
A
#
# COMPACT_ATOMS: atom_id res chain seq x y z
N MET A 1 -9.95 -25.01 43.83
CA MET A 1 -8.68 -25.10 43.08
C MET A 1 -8.46 -23.88 42.17
N LEU A 2 -9.27 -23.65 41.13
CA LEU A 2 -9.12 -22.45 40.27
C LEU A 2 -9.24 -21.11 41.02
N TRP A 3 -10.20 -21.00 41.95
CA TRP A 3 -10.42 -19.77 42.71
C TRP A 3 -9.19 -19.35 43.54
N GLU A 4 -8.55 -20.32 44.18
CA GLU A 4 -7.35 -20.09 44.98
C GLU A 4 -6.15 -19.73 44.09
N ALA A 5 -6.03 -20.35 42.90
CA ALA A 5 -5.01 -19.98 41.92
C ALA A 5 -5.14 -18.52 41.45
N ILE A 6 -6.37 -18.06 41.16
CA ILE A 6 -6.64 -16.67 40.76
C ILE A 6 -6.30 -15.70 41.90
N LYS A 7 -6.69 -15.99 43.14
CA LYS A 7 -6.30 -15.19 44.31
C LYS A 7 -4.78 -15.11 44.48
N LEU A 8 -4.08 -16.22 44.31
CA LEU A 8 -2.62 -16.27 44.45
C LEU A 8 -1.93 -15.42 43.36
N ALA A 9 -2.40 -15.51 42.12
CA ALA A 9 -1.90 -14.71 40.99
C ALA A 9 -2.15 -13.21 41.18
N LEU A 10 -3.35 -12.81 41.63
CA LEU A 10 -3.65 -11.41 41.93
C LEU A 10 -2.75 -10.85 43.05
N ARG A 11 -2.46 -11.67 44.06
CA ARG A 11 -1.56 -11.29 45.16
C ARG A 11 -0.11 -11.16 44.69
N SER A 12 0.35 -12.01 43.77
CA SER A 12 1.71 -11.93 43.24
C SER A 12 1.92 -10.70 42.35
N ILE A 13 0.92 -10.35 41.52
CA ILE A 13 0.93 -9.13 40.69
C ILE A 13 0.98 -7.88 41.57
N ARG A 14 0.16 -7.83 42.64
CA ARG A 14 0.19 -6.72 43.61
C ARG A 14 1.52 -6.58 44.35
N ARG A 15 2.30 -7.66 44.51
CA ARG A 15 3.61 -7.61 45.17
C ARG A 15 4.68 -6.94 44.31
N ASN A 16 4.53 -6.94 42.98
CA ASN A 16 5.51 -6.36 42.06
C ASN A 16 4.86 -5.52 40.97
N VAL A 17 4.12 -4.49 41.40
CA VAL A 17 3.29 -3.65 40.54
C VAL A 17 4.10 -3.03 39.39
N LEU A 18 5.32 -2.54 39.66
CA LEU A 18 6.16 -1.93 38.62
C LEU A 18 6.51 -2.93 37.51
N ARG A 19 7.02 -4.12 37.86
CA ARG A 19 7.38 -5.13 36.86
C ARG A 19 6.16 -5.59 36.08
N SER A 20 5.07 -5.93 36.78
CA SER A 20 3.84 -6.38 36.13
C SER A 20 3.27 -5.30 35.20
N PHE A 21 3.28 -4.03 35.63
CA PHE A 21 2.82 -2.91 34.80
C PHE A 21 3.68 -2.74 33.54
N LEU A 22 5.01 -2.72 33.66
CA LEU A 22 5.90 -2.57 32.51
C LEU A 22 5.75 -3.73 31.50
N THR A 23 5.55 -4.96 31.98
CA THR A 23 5.33 -6.11 31.08
C THR A 23 4.02 -6.01 30.29
N VAL A 24 2.93 -5.58 30.96
CA VAL A 24 1.63 -5.43 30.31
C VAL A 24 1.67 -4.25 29.34
N LEU A 25 2.32 -3.15 29.72
CA LEU A 25 2.49 -1.98 28.86
C LEU A 25 3.23 -2.33 27.56
N GLY A 26 4.31 -3.11 27.64
CA GLY A 26 5.05 -3.57 26.46
C GLY A 26 4.19 -4.39 25.50
N ILE A 27 3.34 -5.29 26.03
CA ILE A 27 2.41 -6.09 25.23
C ILE A 27 1.38 -5.18 24.53
N ILE A 28 0.81 -4.21 25.26
CA ILE A 28 -0.19 -3.27 24.69
C ILE A 28 0.43 -2.48 23.54
N ILE A 29 1.61 -1.89 23.73
CA ILE A 29 2.28 -1.10 22.69
C ILE A 29 2.66 -1.98 21.49
N GLY A 30 3.19 -3.18 21.74
CA GLY A 30 3.57 -4.11 20.68
C GLY A 30 2.39 -4.55 19.82
N VAL A 31 1.30 -4.97 20.45
CA VAL A 31 0.08 -5.38 19.74
C VAL A 31 -0.57 -4.20 19.01
N ALA A 32 -0.60 -3.01 19.64
CA ALA A 32 -1.15 -1.81 19.01
C ALA A 32 -0.38 -1.42 17.74
N ALA A 33 0.96 -1.43 17.78
CA ALA A 33 1.79 -1.12 16.62
C ALA A 33 1.53 -2.08 15.45
N VAL A 34 1.42 -3.38 15.72
CA VAL A 34 1.13 -4.40 14.70
C VAL A 34 -0.26 -4.18 14.09
N ILE A 35 -1.29 -3.95 14.91
CA ILE A 35 -2.66 -3.69 14.42
C ILE A 35 -2.69 -2.45 13.53
N THR A 36 -2.03 -1.38 13.97
CA THR A 36 -1.99 -0.10 13.24
C THR A 36 -1.31 -0.28 11.89
N MET A 37 -0.13 -0.93 11.87
CA MET A 37 0.62 -1.22 10.65
C MET A 37 -0.21 -2.05 9.65
N VAL A 38 -0.86 -3.12 10.11
CA VAL A 38 -1.68 -3.99 9.24
C VAL A 38 -2.87 -3.23 8.67
N THR A 39 -3.54 -2.44 9.51
CA THR A 39 -4.72 -1.67 9.10
C THR A 39 -4.35 -0.59 8.08
N LEU A 40 -3.28 0.15 8.35
CA LEU A 40 -2.78 1.19 7.45
C LEU A 40 -2.24 0.61 6.14
N GLY A 41 -1.50 -0.50 6.22
CA GLY A 41 -0.95 -1.19 5.05
C GLY A 41 -2.05 -1.64 4.09
N ARG A 42 -3.06 -2.35 4.60
CA ARG A 42 -4.21 -2.78 3.79
C ARG A 42 -5.02 -1.59 3.25
N GLY A 43 -5.24 -0.56 4.07
CA GLY A 43 -5.98 0.64 3.66
C GLY A 43 -5.31 1.41 2.53
N SER A 44 -3.98 1.54 2.56
CA SER A 44 -3.23 2.21 1.49
C SER A 44 -3.29 1.43 0.18
N THR A 45 -3.10 0.10 0.24
CA THR A 45 -3.19 -0.77 -0.94
C THR A 45 -4.58 -0.71 -1.59
N ILE A 46 -5.65 -0.69 -0.79
CA ILE A 46 -7.03 -0.58 -1.32
C ILE A 46 -7.24 0.78 -1.99
N LYS A 47 -6.80 1.88 -1.37
CA LYS A 47 -6.92 3.22 -1.97
C LYS A 47 -6.20 3.33 -3.31
N VAL A 48 -4.98 2.81 -3.39
CA VAL A 48 -4.21 2.80 -4.65
C VAL A 48 -4.92 1.98 -5.72
N GLN A 49 -5.46 0.81 -5.37
CA GLN A 49 -6.25 0.00 -6.31
C GLN A 49 -7.51 0.72 -6.77
N GLU A 50 -8.21 1.40 -5.88
CA GLU A 50 -9.42 2.16 -6.20
C GLU A 50 -9.11 3.36 -7.12
N ASP A 51 -8.01 4.07 -6.87
CA ASP A 51 -7.58 5.17 -7.73
C ASP A 51 -7.11 4.69 -9.11
N ILE A 52 -6.47 3.52 -9.19
CA ILE A 52 -6.15 2.87 -10.47
C ILE A 52 -7.43 2.40 -11.17
N ALA A 53 -8.41 1.85 -10.44
CA ALA A 53 -9.67 1.41 -11.02
C ALA A 53 -10.48 2.59 -11.58
N LYS A 54 -10.40 3.79 -10.98
CA LYS A 54 -11.01 5.02 -11.49
C LYS A 54 -10.43 5.46 -12.85
N LEU A 55 -9.20 5.06 -13.18
CA LEU A 55 -8.61 5.32 -14.49
C LEU A 55 -9.26 4.47 -15.61
N GLY A 56 -10.10 3.49 -15.24
CA GLY A 56 -10.84 2.64 -16.17
C GLY A 56 -10.00 1.50 -16.75
N THR A 57 -10.68 0.42 -17.15
CA THR A 57 -10.06 -0.77 -17.75
C THR A 57 -9.53 -0.56 -19.17
N ASN A 58 -9.66 0.64 -19.73
CA ASN A 58 -9.32 0.96 -21.11
C ASN A 58 -8.28 2.10 -21.22
N LEU A 59 -7.16 1.96 -20.50
CA LEU A 59 -6.04 2.89 -20.59
C LEU A 59 -5.20 2.59 -21.84
N LEU A 60 -5.27 3.48 -22.83
CA LEU A 60 -4.44 3.45 -24.02
C LEU A 60 -3.26 4.42 -23.84
N VAL A 61 -2.10 3.88 -23.45
CA VAL A 61 -0.88 4.66 -23.19
C VAL A 61 -0.10 4.83 -24.49
N LEU A 62 -0.16 6.03 -25.09
CA LEU A 62 0.57 6.38 -26.30
C LEU A 62 1.91 7.05 -25.95
N ARG A 63 3.02 6.46 -26.40
CA ARG A 63 4.37 7.03 -26.24
C ARG A 63 4.97 7.32 -27.61
N PRO A 64 5.27 8.59 -27.96
CA PRO A 64 5.91 8.90 -29.23
C PRO A 64 7.35 8.39 -29.21
N GLY A 65 7.67 7.50 -30.15
CA GLY A 65 9.04 7.18 -30.52
C GLY A 65 9.85 6.37 -29.53
N GLN A 66 9.71 5.05 -29.59
CA GLN A 66 10.89 4.19 -29.62
C GLN A 66 10.67 3.19 -30.74
N THR A 67 10.98 3.60 -31.97
CA THR A 67 11.13 2.64 -33.06
C THR A 67 12.33 1.77 -32.70
N PRO A 68 12.17 0.46 -32.39
CA PRO A 68 13.32 -0.43 -32.30
C PRO A 68 13.70 -0.75 -33.74
N ARG A 69 14.31 0.20 -34.44
CA ARG A 69 15.11 -0.15 -35.62
C ARG A 69 16.45 -0.59 -35.06
N GLY A 70 16.87 -1.77 -35.52
CA GLY A 70 17.96 -2.55 -34.95
C GLY A 70 19.28 -1.83 -34.74
N PHE A 71 20.20 -2.60 -34.15
CA PHE A 71 21.57 -2.24 -33.77
C PHE A 71 22.21 -1.21 -34.71
N GLY A 72 22.37 0.04 -34.25
CA GLY A 72 23.14 1.09 -34.95
C GLY A 72 22.38 2.29 -35.54
N GLY A 73 21.09 2.48 -35.28
CA GLY A 73 20.34 3.65 -35.77
C GLY A 73 20.44 4.90 -34.88
N ILE A 74 20.75 6.06 -35.48
CA ILE A 74 20.68 7.39 -34.83
C ILE A 74 19.27 7.62 -34.28
N GLN A 75 19.17 7.97 -32.99
CA GLN A 75 17.92 8.36 -32.34
C GLN A 75 17.44 9.68 -32.94
N GLN A 76 16.66 9.62 -34.01
CA GLN A 76 15.88 10.78 -34.43
C GLN A 76 14.78 10.98 -33.39
N ALA A 77 14.77 12.17 -32.79
CA ALA A 77 13.69 12.59 -31.91
C ALA A 77 12.37 12.41 -32.65
N ALA A 78 11.53 11.50 -32.18
CA ALA A 78 10.20 11.33 -32.76
C ALA A 78 9.43 12.64 -32.61
N LYS A 79 8.64 12.96 -33.64
CA LYS A 79 7.73 14.11 -33.62
C LYS A 79 6.89 14.04 -32.34
N ALA A 80 6.92 15.12 -31.56
CA ALA A 80 6.10 15.24 -30.36
C ALA A 80 4.63 15.06 -30.75
N LEU A 81 3.88 14.31 -29.93
CA LEU A 81 2.44 14.10 -30.16
C LEU A 81 1.75 15.46 -30.16
N ASP A 82 1.01 15.74 -31.22
CA ASP A 82 0.16 16.93 -31.31
C ASP A 82 -1.27 16.58 -30.86
N ILE A 83 -2.01 17.59 -30.42
CA ILE A 83 -3.39 17.43 -29.93
C ILE A 83 -4.30 16.84 -31.03
N LYS A 84 -3.97 17.13 -32.29
CA LYS A 84 -4.65 16.57 -33.49
C LYS A 84 -4.52 15.05 -33.60
N ASP A 85 -3.39 14.48 -33.17
CA ASP A 85 -3.17 13.03 -33.20
C ASP A 85 -4.08 12.33 -32.17
N ALA A 86 -4.34 12.98 -31.04
CA ALA A 86 -5.26 12.47 -30.02
C ALA A 86 -6.72 12.44 -30.51
N GLU A 87 -7.15 13.45 -31.27
CA GLU A 87 -8.49 13.49 -31.89
C GLU A 87 -8.66 12.42 -32.97
N ALA A 88 -7.63 12.18 -33.80
CA ALA A 88 -7.65 11.14 -34.83
C ALA A 88 -7.81 9.74 -34.22
N VAL A 89 -7.08 9.42 -33.15
CA VAL A 89 -7.21 8.14 -32.43
C VAL A 89 -8.60 7.98 -31.82
N ARG A 90 -9.16 9.05 -31.25
CA ARG A 90 -10.52 9.03 -30.68
C ARG A 90 -11.59 8.77 -31.75
N ALA A 91 -11.46 9.37 -32.92
CA ALA A 91 -12.40 9.21 -34.03
C ALA A 91 -12.35 7.81 -34.66
N GLN A 92 -11.22 7.10 -34.54
CA GLN A 92 -11.02 5.77 -35.13
C GLN A 92 -11.43 4.61 -34.19
N ILE A 93 -11.60 4.89 -32.89
CA ILE A 93 -11.99 3.91 -31.86
C ILE A 93 -13.51 3.97 -31.54
N SER A 94 -14.24 4.99 -32.01
CA SER A 94 -15.73 5.01 -32.01
C SER A 94 -16.29 4.36 -33.27
#